data_AF-A0A1I3EH63-F1
#
_entry.id   AF-A0A1I3EH63-F1
#
_cell.length_a   1.000
_cell.length_b   1.000
_cell.length_c   1.000
_cell.angle_alpha   90.00
_cell.angle_beta   90.00
_cell.angle_gamma   90.00
#
_symmetry.space_group_name_H-M   'P 1'
#
loop_
_entity.id
_entity.type
_entity.pdbx_description
1 polymer ?
#
loop_
_entity_poly.entity_id
_entity_poly.type
_entity_poly.pdbx_seq_one_letter_code
_entity_poly.pdbx_strand_id
1 'polypeptide(L)'
;MGTETSGFVSELMAVEMVIENEIKQGCNQRQIAQTYALALRSSWPTDWAKVNAMIVQRWSSAGLNRIKNMAWSGKCFEPQPSKDNRQP
;
A
#
# COMPACT_ATOMS: atom_id res chain seq x y z
N MET A 1 -29.61 26.96 -6.34
CA MET A 1 -29.59 25.96 -5.26
C MET A 1 -28.34 25.11 -5.49
N GLY A 2 -27.23 25.45 -4.83
CA GLY A 2 -25.96 24.75 -5.03
C GLY A 2 -26.00 23.41 -4.31
N THR A 3 -25.78 22.32 -5.03
CA THR A 3 -25.62 20.99 -4.43
C THR A 3 -24.21 20.91 -3.87
N GLU A 4 -24.04 21.19 -2.58
CA GLU A 4 -22.81 20.86 -1.86
C GLU A 4 -22.72 19.33 -1.79
N THR A 5 -21.90 18.73 -2.64
CA THR A 5 -21.44 17.36 -2.44
C THR A 5 -20.54 17.35 -1.21
N SER A 6 -21.10 16.98 -0.06
CA SER A 6 -20.31 16.67 1.13
C SER A 6 -19.43 15.46 0.80
N GLY A 7 -18.17 15.72 0.48
CA GLY A 7 -17.19 14.68 0.16
C GLY A 7 -16.71 14.00 1.44
N PHE A 8 -16.78 12.68 1.48
CA PHE A 8 -16.16 11.90 2.55
C PHE A 8 -14.68 11.67 2.20
N VAL A 9 -13.79 11.96 3.15
CA VAL A 9 -12.36 11.65 3.05
C VAL A 9 -12.07 10.42 3.90
N SER A 10 -11.38 9.44 3.32
CA SER A 10 -10.88 8.27 4.06
C SER A 10 -9.42 8.45 4.40
N GLU A 11 -9.08 8.21 5.66
CA GLU A 11 -7.74 8.40 6.22
C GLU A 11 -7.18 7.07 6.71
N LEU A 12 -5.88 6.82 6.51
CA LEU A 12 -5.20 5.64 7.02
C LEU A 12 -4.35 6.03 8.23
N MET A 13 -4.82 5.64 9.41
CA MET A 13 -4.14 5.91 10.68
C MET A 13 -3.13 4.82 11.03
N ALA A 14 -2.13 5.18 11.83
CA ALA A 14 -1.14 4.25 12.39
C ALA A 14 -0.44 3.36 11.35
N VAL A 15 -0.04 3.97 10.23
CA VAL A 15 0.54 3.31 9.05
C VAL A 15 1.72 2.40 9.42
N GLU A 16 2.56 2.80 10.37
CA GLU A 16 3.70 2.02 10.83
C GLU A 16 3.27 0.67 11.39
N MET A 17 2.23 0.67 12.24
CA MET A 17 1.70 -0.54 12.86
C MET A 17 1.01 -1.44 11.83
N VAL A 18 0.29 -0.84 10.87
CA VAL A 18 -0.37 -1.59 9.79
C VAL A 18 0.68 -2.31 8.94
N ILE A 19 1.68 -1.60 8.44
CA ILE A 19 2.75 -2.17 7.61
C ILE A 19 3.55 -3.23 8.38
N GLU A 20 3.86 -2.97 9.65
CA GLU A 20 4.53 -3.94 10.51
C GLU A 20 3.72 -5.24 10.63
N ASN A 21 2.41 -5.14 10.88
CA ASN A 21 1.53 -6.28 11.03
C ASN A 21 1.32 -7.04 9.70
N GLU A 22 1.20 -6.35 8.58
CA GLU A 22 1.11 -6.98 7.26
C GLU A 22 2.38 -7.78 6.93
N ILE A 23 3.55 -7.21 7.23
CA ILE A 23 4.84 -7.92 7.06
C ILE A 23 4.87 -9.18 7.94
N LYS A 24 4.46 -9.07 9.21
CA LYS A 24 4.39 -10.21 10.15
C LYS A 24 3.42 -11.29 9.69
N GLN A 25 2.31 -10.90 9.06
CA GLN A 25 1.32 -11.81 8.49
C GLN A 25 1.75 -12.42 7.14
N GLY A 26 2.91 -12.03 6.62
CA GLY A 26 3.44 -12.58 5.37
C GLY A 26 2.81 -11.98 4.12
N CYS A 27 2.20 -10.79 4.21
CA CYS A 27 1.71 -10.06 3.05
C CYS A 27 2.84 -9.84 2.03
N ASN A 28 2.48 -9.95 0.75
CA ASN A 28 3.44 -9.75 -0.34
C ASN A 28 3.62 -8.25 -0.65
N GLN A 29 4.65 -7.93 -1.43
CA GLN A 29 4.98 -6.54 -1.80
C GLN A 29 3.84 -5.77 -2.46
N ARG A 30 2.93 -6.45 -3.18
CA ARG A 30 1.78 -5.79 -3.81
C ARG A 30 0.74 -5.36 -2.77
N GLN A 31 0.46 -6.21 -1.78
CA GLN A 31 -0.43 -5.88 -0.67
C GLN A 31 0.13 -4.71 0.14
N ILE A 32 1.42 -4.76 0.50
CA ILE A 32 2.10 -3.63 1.16
C ILE A 32 2.02 -2.34 0.32
N ALA A 33 2.15 -2.44 -1.00
CA ALA A 33 2.04 -1.28 -1.88
C ALA A 33 0.63 -0.67 -1.90
N GLN A 34 -0.43 -1.46 -1.67
CA GLN A 34 -1.79 -0.91 -1.54
C GLN A 34 -1.89 -0.03 -0.29
N THR A 35 -1.44 -0.55 0.86
CA THR A 35 -1.41 0.19 2.12
C THR A 35 -0.51 1.42 2.04
N TYR A 36 0.67 1.28 1.44
CA TYR A 36 1.57 2.41 1.19
C TYR A 36 0.90 3.48 0.30
N ALA A 37 0.18 3.08 -0.76
CA ALA A 37 -0.53 4.01 -1.63
C ALA A 37 -1.69 4.73 -0.95
N LEU A 38 -2.39 4.05 -0.01
CA LEU A 38 -3.42 4.67 0.81
C LEU A 38 -2.81 5.67 1.79
N ALA A 39 -1.71 5.30 2.46
CA ALA A 39 -0.97 6.19 3.35
C ALA A 39 -0.50 7.47 2.65
N LEU A 40 -0.02 7.37 1.40
CA LEU A 40 0.40 8.55 0.62
C LEU A 40 -0.73 9.55 0.33
N ARG A 41 -1.99 9.08 0.30
CA ARG A 41 -3.18 9.92 0.05
C ARG A 41 -3.81 10.41 1.35
N SER A 42 -3.43 9.81 2.47
CA SER A 42 -3.90 10.19 3.79
C SER A 42 -3.17 11.46 4.24
N SER A 43 -3.90 12.33 4.94
CA SER A 43 -3.34 13.48 5.65
C SER A 43 -2.72 13.11 7.01
N TRP A 44 -2.84 11.83 7.42
CA TRP A 44 -2.34 11.35 8.71
C TRP A 44 -0.80 11.41 8.79
N PRO A 45 -0.22 11.95 9.88
CA PRO A 45 1.23 11.97 10.07
C PRO A 45 1.82 10.56 10.03
N THR A 46 2.81 10.36 9.18
CA THR A 46 3.45 9.05 8.95
C THR A 46 4.97 9.17 9.03
N ASP A 47 5.60 8.35 9.87
CA ASP A 47 7.05 8.16 9.93
C ASP A 47 7.51 7.28 8.76
N TRP A 48 7.74 7.95 7.64
CA TRP A 48 8.24 7.29 6.42
C TRP A 48 9.62 6.67 6.59
N ALA A 49 10.46 7.16 7.51
CA ALA A 49 11.77 6.57 7.75
C ALA A 49 11.61 5.18 8.37
N LYS A 50 10.74 5.06 9.39
CA LYS A 50 10.41 3.78 10.01
C LYS A 50 9.73 2.82 9.03
N VAL A 51 8.73 3.28 8.28
CA VAL A 51 8.05 2.46 7.24
C VAL A 51 9.06 1.92 6.22
N ASN A 52 9.90 2.79 5.66
CA ASN A 52 10.90 2.39 4.68
C ASN A 52 11.92 1.42 5.26
N ALA A 53 12.35 1.61 6.51
CA ALA A 53 13.28 0.71 7.20
C ALA A 53 12.70 -0.70 7.36
N MET A 54 11.44 -0.84 7.78
CA MET A 54 10.77 -2.14 7.92
C MET A 54 10.68 -2.89 6.57
N ILE A 55 10.33 -2.17 5.50
CA ILE A 55 10.25 -2.73 4.15
C ILE A 55 11.63 -3.19 3.66
N VAL A 56 12.67 -2.36 3.85
CA VAL A 56 14.05 -2.68 3.45
C VAL A 56 14.58 -3.87 4.23
N GLN A 57 14.31 -3.95 5.53
CA GLN A 57 14.69 -5.09 6.35
C GLN A 57 14.07 -6.39 5.84
N ARG A 58 12.82 -6.35 5.36
CA ARG A 58 12.12 -7.54 4.86
C ARG A 58 12.55 -7.98 3.47
N TRP A 59 12.80 -7.04 2.54
CA TRP A 59 13.00 -7.35 1.11
C TRP A 59 14.22 -6.73 0.44
N SER A 60 14.95 -5.82 1.07
CA SER A 60 15.98 -4.91 0.51
C SER A 60 15.47 -3.59 -0.09
N SER A 61 16.40 -2.69 -0.41
CA SER A 61 16.17 -1.41 -1.11
C SER A 61 15.50 -1.60 -2.48
N ALA A 62 15.81 -2.67 -3.19
CA ALA A 62 15.15 -2.99 -4.46
C ALA A 62 13.66 -3.31 -4.25
N GLY A 63 13.34 -4.02 -3.16
CA GLY A 63 11.96 -4.28 -2.74
C GLY A 63 11.21 -2.99 -2.43
N LEU A 64 11.84 -2.07 -1.68
CA LEU A 64 11.26 -0.76 -1.39
C LEU A 64 10.95 0.02 -2.68
N ASN A 65 11.91 0.09 -3.61
CA ASN A 65 11.70 0.77 -4.89
C ASN A 65 10.54 0.18 -5.68
N ARG A 66 10.40 -1.15 -5.70
CA ARG A 66 9.28 -1.81 -6.37
C ARG A 66 7.94 -1.45 -5.73
N ILE A 67 7.84 -1.47 -4.40
CA ILE A 67 6.62 -1.09 -3.65
C ILE A 67 6.24 0.35 -3.96
N LYS A 68 7.19 1.28 -3.86
CA LYS A 68 7.01 2.69 -4.17
C LYS A 68 6.52 2.91 -5.61
N ASN A 69 7.15 2.25 -6.58
CA ASN A 69 6.73 2.33 -7.98
C ASN A 69 5.30 1.84 -8.20
N MET A 70 4.90 0.74 -7.57
CA MET A 70 3.52 0.25 -7.64
C MET A 70 2.53 1.19 -6.95
N ALA A 71 2.91 1.75 -5.80
CA ALA A 71 2.07 2.65 -5.02
C ALA A 71 1.80 3.97 -5.76
N TRP A 72 2.85 4.61 -6.30
CA TRP A 72 2.71 5.86 -7.04
C TRP A 72 2.00 5.71 -8.38
N SER A 73 2.21 4.59 -9.07
CA SER A 73 1.51 4.32 -10.34
C SER A 73 0.06 3.86 -10.17
N GLY A 74 -0.35 3.47 -8.95
CA GLY A 74 -1.66 2.87 -8.70
C GLY A 74 -1.81 1.42 -9.19
N LYS A 75 -0.78 0.86 -9.85
CA LYS A 75 -0.78 -0.53 -10.37
C LYS A 75 -0.94 -1.58 -9.27
N CYS A 76 -0.71 -1.21 -8.00
CA CYS A 76 -1.01 -2.09 -6.87
C CYS A 76 -2.51 -2.44 -6.77
N PHE A 77 -3.43 -1.67 -7.36
CA PHE A 77 -4.87 -1.93 -7.36
C PHE A 77 -5.39 -2.65 -8.61
N GLU A 78 -4.58 -2.79 -9.67
CA GLU A 78 -5.01 -3.43 -10.92
C GLU A 78 -5.32 -4.92 -10.72
N PRO A 79 -6.41 -5.46 -11.29
CA PRO A 79 -6.69 -6.89 -11.21
C PRO A 79 -5.49 -7.70 -11.73
N GLN A 80 -5.02 -8.68 -10.95
CA GLN A 80 -4.03 -9.61 -11.46
C GLN A 80 -4.75 -10.59 -12.39
N PRO A 81 -4.18 -10.91 -13.58
CA PRO A 81 -4.75 -11.96 -14.41
C PRO A 81 -4.83 -13.25 -13.59
N SER A 82 -6.02 -13.83 -13.50
CA SER A 82 -6.21 -15.11 -12.84
C SER A 82 -5.40 -16.17 -13.59
N LYS A 83 -4.52 -16.87 -12.88
CA LYS A 83 -3.92 -18.11 -13.40
C LYS A 83 -4.94 -19.23 -13.25
N ASP A 84 -6.03 -19.19 -14.02
CA ASP A 84 -6.90 -20.37 -14.12
C ASP A 84 -6.25 -21.37 -15.09
N ASN A 85 -5.41 -22.25 -14.55
CA ASN A 85 -4.80 -23.37 -15.28
C ASN A 85 -5.72 -24.60 -15.34
N ARG A 86 -7.04 -24.44 -15.15
CA ARG A 86 -8.00 -25.52 -15.45
C ARG A 86 -8.29 -25.50 -16.95
N GLN A 87 -7.37 -26.03 -17.75
CA GLN A 87 -7.74 -26.61 -19.03
C GLN A 87 -8.48 -27.95 -18.76
N PRO A 88 -9.52 -28.29 -19.54
CA PRO A 88 -10.22 -29.56 -19.42
C PRO A 88 -9.31 -30.76 -19.68
#